data_AF-A0A6B3DXT3-F1
#
_entry.id   AF-A0A6B3DXT3-F1
#
_cell.length_a   1.000
_cell.length_b   1.000
_cell.length_c   1.000
_cell.angle_alpha   90.00
_cell.angle_beta   90.00
_cell.angle_gamma   90.00
#
_symmetry.space_group_name_H-M   'P 1'
#
loop_
_entity.id
_entity.type
_entity.pdbx_description
1 polymer ?
#
loop_
_entity_poly.entity_id
_entity_poly.type
_entity_poly.pdbx_seq_one_letter_code
_entity_poly.pdbx_strand_id
1 'polypeptide(L)' 'MSAQRAWVGNLVRDGEGRRAIVTDVRAGGTVWVLRPPTGGGPHWETDDPDSLEILARSEARDTP' A
#
# COMPACT_ATOMS: atom_id res chain seq x y z
N MET A 1 -0.89 17.43 10.63
CA MET A 1 -1.11 16.04 11.08
C MET A 1 -0.43 15.15 10.06
N SER A 2 0.63 14.44 10.43
CA SER A 2 1.28 13.49 9.51
C SER A 2 0.32 12.32 9.31
N ALA A 3 -0.34 12.26 8.15
CA ALA A 3 -1.06 11.06 7.77
C ALA A 3 -0.08 9.89 7.79
N GLN A 4 -0.44 8.81 8.49
CA GLN A 4 0.41 7.62 8.53
C GLN A 4 0.50 7.08 7.10
N ARG A 5 1.71 7.09 6.53
CA ARG A 5 1.93 6.63 5.16
C ARG A 5 1.78 5.12 5.08
N ALA A 6 1.15 4.63 4.02
CA ALA A 6 1.01 3.20 3.77
C ALA A 6 2.39 2.52 3.66
N TRP A 7 2.49 1.28 4.15
CA TRP A 7 3.73 0.52 4.10
C TRP A 7 3.50 -0.92 3.62
N VAL A 8 4.59 -1.62 3.28
CA VAL A 8 4.56 -3.01 2.82
C VAL A 8 3.68 -3.89 3.73
N GLY A 9 2.80 -4.66 3.12
CA GLY A 9 1.81 -5.51 3.75
C GLY A 9 0.45 -4.84 4.00
N ASN A 10 0.37 -3.51 3.95
CA ASN A 10 -0.90 -2.81 4.19
C ASN A 10 -1.85 -3.00 3.00
N LEU A 11 -3.14 -3.21 3.31
CA LEU A 11 -4.22 -3.11 2.36
C LEU A 11 -4.62 -1.64 2.23
N VAL A 12 -4.57 -1.12 1.02
CA VAL A 12 -4.88 0.26 0.68
C VAL A 12 -5.99 0.33 -0.37
N ARG A 13 -6.59 1.52 -0.48
CA ARG A 13 -7.37 1.95 -1.64
C ARG A 13 -6.65 3.11 -2.30
N ASP A 14 -6.48 3.05 -3.62
CA ASP A 14 -5.87 4.14 -4.38
C ASP A 14 -6.89 5.25 -4.71
N GLY A 15 -6.40 6.36 -5.28
CA GLY A 15 -7.25 7.49 -5.68
C GLY A 15 -8.31 7.16 -6.75
N GLU A 16 -8.18 6.03 -7.45
CA GLU A 16 -9.20 5.51 -8.38
C GLU A 16 -10.25 4.62 -7.67
N GLY A 17 -10.11 4.38 -6.37
CA GLY A 17 -11.01 3.54 -5.58
C GLY A 17 -10.69 2.04 -5.62
N ARG A 18 -9.60 1.64 -6.29
CA ARG A 18 -9.16 0.25 -6.42
C ARG A 18 -8.46 -0.21 -5.14
N ARG A 19 -8.72 -1.44 -4.73
CA ARG A 19 -8.07 -2.05 -3.55
C ARG A 19 -6.76 -2.72 -3.96
N ALA A 20 -5.71 -2.51 -3.18
CA ALA A 20 -4.40 -3.11 -3.41
C ALA A 20 -3.67 -3.40 -2.10
N ILE A 21 -2.74 -4.35 -2.13
CA ILE A 21 -1.75 -4.57 -1.08
C ILE A 21 -0.47 -3.88 -1.50
N VAL A 22 0.14 -3.09 -0.61
CA VAL A 22 1.50 -2.59 -0.80
C VAL A 22 2.44 -3.78 -0.67
N THR A 23 3.15 -4.12 -1.74
CA THR A 23 4.06 -5.27 -1.76
C THR A 23 5.53 -4.88 -1.65
N ASP A 24 5.85 -3.64 -2.01
CA ASP A 24 7.20 -3.11 -1.98
C ASP A 24 7.17 -1.58 -1.92
N VAL A 25 8.23 -0.97 -1.40
CA VAL A 25 8.45 0.47 -1.44
C VAL A 25 9.87 0.72 -1.93
N ARG A 26 9.98 1.33 -3.11
CA ARG A 26 11.22 1.50 -3.87
C ARG A 26 11.73 2.93 -3.83
N ALA A 27 12.84 3.15 -4.52
CA ALA A 27 13.47 4.46 -4.72
C ALA A 27 13.65 5.25 -3.41
N GLY A 28 14.10 4.55 -2.36
CA GLY A 28 14.35 5.14 -1.05
C GLY A 28 13.09 5.57 -0.29
N GLY A 29 11.92 5.01 -0.58
CA GLY A 29 10.68 5.40 0.11
C GLY A 29 9.81 6.39 -0.67
N THR A 30 9.89 6.38 -2.01
CA THR A 30 9.17 7.34 -2.88
C THR A 30 8.24 6.69 -3.89
N VAL A 31 8.35 5.37 -4.11
CA VAL A 31 7.47 4.65 -5.04
C VAL A 31 6.89 3.42 -4.35
N TRP A 32 5.57 3.27 -4.37
CA TRP A 32 4.83 2.13 -3.79
C TRP A 32 4.42 1.18 -4.89
N VAL A 33 4.72 -0.10 -4.71
CA VAL A 33 4.30 -1.17 -5.64
C VAL A 33 3.06 -1.85 -5.10
N LEU A 34 1.97 -1.73 -5.84
CA LEU A 34 0.63 -2.15 -5.49
C LEU A 34 0.24 -3.41 -6.26
N ARG A 35 -0.40 -4.36 -5.57
CA ARG A 35 -0.97 -5.56 -6.20
C ARG A 35 -2.43 -5.75 -5.81
N PRO A 36 -3.28 -6.25 -6.73
CA PRO A 36 -4.64 -6.66 -6.34
C PRO A 36 -4.60 -7.68 -5.20
N PRO A 37 -5.48 -7.56 -4.18
CA PRO A 37 -5.58 -8.56 -3.11
C PRO A 37 -6.14 -9.90 -3.61
N THR A 38 -6.90 -9.87 -4.71
CA THR A 38 -7.52 -11.06 -5.31
C THR A 38 -7.44 -10.98 -6.83
N GLY A 39 -7.10 -12.10 -7.47
CA GLY A 39 -7.01 -12.22 -8.92
C GLY A 39 -5.66 -11.72 -9.46
N GLY A 40 -5.06 -12.48 -10.39
CA GLY A 40 -3.73 -12.24 -10.98
C GLY A 40 -3.65 -11.03 -11.92
N GLY A 41 -4.30 -9.92 -11.57
CA GLY A 41 -4.18 -8.66 -12.29
C GLY A 41 -2.76 -8.09 -12.21
N PRO A 42 -2.42 -7.16 -13.10
CA PRO A 42 -1.10 -6.54 -13.11
C PRO A 42 -0.85 -5.80 -11.80
N HIS A 43 0.41 -5.77 -11.38
CA HIS A 43 0.84 -4.80 -10.38
C HIS A 43 0.91 -3.41 -11.01
N TRP A 44 0.82 -2.36 -10.19
CA TRP A 44 1.07 -0.99 -10.62
C TRP A 44 1.85 -0.24 -9.55
N GLU A 45 2.39 0.91 -9.92
CA GLU A 45 3.20 1.74 -9.06
C GLU A 45 2.52 3.10 -8.84
N THR A 46 2.74 3.69 -7.67
CA THR A 46 2.37 5.09 -7.39
C THR A 46 3.52 5.80 -6.69
N ASP A 47 3.78 7.04 -7.09
CA ASP A 47 4.70 7.97 -6.45
C ASP A 47 3.97 8.99 -5.55
N ASP A 48 2.64 8.95 -5.53
CA ASP A 48 1.79 9.70 -4.62
C ASP A 48 1.26 8.78 -3.50
N PRO A 49 2.02 8.61 -2.41
CA PRO A 49 1.59 7.81 -1.27
C PRO A 49 0.47 8.45 -0.46
N ASP A 50 0.27 9.75 -0.60
CA ASP A 50 -0.75 10.47 0.18
C ASP A 50 -2.14 10.27 -0.45
N SER A 51 -2.19 9.82 -1.72
CA SER A 51 -3.40 9.29 -2.36
C SER A 51 -3.87 7.93 -1.84
N LEU A 52 -3.04 7.22 -1.06
CA LEU A 52 -3.35 5.88 -0.57
C LEU A 52 -4.09 5.90 0.76
N GLU A 53 -5.35 5.46 0.75
CA GLU A 53 -6.15 5.26 1.94
C GLU A 53 -5.83 3.88 2.54
N ILE A 54 -5.26 3.82 3.76
CA ILE A 54 -5.02 2.55 4.46
C ILE A 54 -6.36 1.97 4.94
N LEU A 55 -6.77 0.85 4.35
CA LEU A 55 -7.98 0.12 4.75
C LEU A 55 -7.70 -0.89 5.87
N ALA A 56 -6.55 -1.56 5.82
CA ALA A 56 -6.10 -2.45 6.87
C ALA A 56 -4.58 -2.43 6.95
N ARG A 57 -4.04 -2.36 8.17
CA ARG A 57 -2.61 -2.52 8.38
C ARG A 57 -2.29 -4.01 8.32
N SER A 58 -1.15 -4.38 7.73
CA SER A 58 -0.62 -5.71 7.97
C SER A 58 -0.44 -5.84 9.47
N GLU A 59 -1.01 -6.88 10.05
CA GLU A 59 -0.71 -7.29 11.41
C GLU A 59 0.78 -7.61 11.46
N ALA A 60 1.62 -6.61 11.72
CA ALA A 60 2.89 -6.87 12.32
C ALA A 60 2.53 -7.60 13.61
N ARG A 61 2.84 -8.89 13.67
CA ARG A 61 2.81 -9.62 14.93
C ARG A 61 3.70 -8.83 15.89
N ASP A 62 3.09 -7.99 16.71
CA ASP A 62 3.61 -7.63 18.03
C ASP A 62 3.59 -8.94 18.83
N THR A 63 4.53 -9.83 18.54
CA THR A 63 4.86 -10.92 19.45
C THR A 63 5.65 -10.30 20.60
N PRO A 64 5.12 -10.33 21.83
CA PRO A 64 5.85 -9.91 23.02
C PRO A 64 7.07 -10.79 23.31
#